data_AF-A0A957JS01-F1
#
_entry.id   AF-A0A957JS01-F1
#
_cell.length_a   1.000
_cell.length_b   1.000
_cell.length_c   1.000
_cell.angle_alpha   90.00
_cell.angle_beta   90.00
_cell.angle_gamma   90.00
#
_symmetry.space_group_name_H-M   'P 1'
#
loop_
_entity.id
_entity.type
_entity.pdbx_description
1 polymer ?
#
loop_
_entity_poly.entity_id
_entity_poly.type
_entity_poly.pdbx_seq_one_letter_code
_entity_poly.pdbx_strand_id
1 'polypeptide(L)' 'MPRISCFLGISIYMYWRDPPPPYFHAIYGNYAAILPLKQGKC' A
#
# COMPACT_ATOMS: atom_id res chain seq x y z
N MET A 1 -0.10 8.11 7.77
CA MET A 1 0.47 7.27 6.70
C MET A 1 1.83 7.78 6.28
N PRO A 2 2.92 7.04 6.50
CA PRO A 2 4.17 7.28 5.80
C PRO A 2 4.09 6.78 4.36
N ARG A 3 4.73 7.51 3.44
CA ARG A 3 5.00 7.02 2.08
C ARG A 3 6.26 6.15 2.16
N ILE A 4 6.13 4.86 1.85
CA ILE A 4 7.22 3.88 2.05
C ILE A 4 8.04 3.63 0.78
N SER A 5 7.48 3.91 -0.40
CA SER A 5 8.17 3.73 -1.68
C SER A 5 7.56 4.59 -2.78
N CYS A 6 8.40 4.99 -3.73
CA CYS A 6 8.03 5.69 -4.96
C CYS A 6 8.85 5.15 -6.12
N PHE A 7 8.19 4.63 -7.16
CA PHE A 7 8.85 4.23 -8.40
C PHE A 7 7.90 4.34 -9.58
N LEU A 8 8.42 4.69 -10.76
CA LEU A 8 7.66 4.79 -12.01
C LEU A 8 6.39 5.69 -11.92
N GLY A 9 6.43 6.72 -11.06
CA GLY A 9 5.28 7.60 -10.80
C GLY A 9 4.21 6.99 -9.87
N ILE A 10 4.41 5.77 -9.38
CA ILE A 10 3.55 5.11 -8.40
C ILE A 10 4.02 5.49 -7.00
N SER A 11 3.10 6.00 -6.17
CA SER A 11 3.33 6.29 -4.76
C SER A 11 2.70 5.21 -3.88
N ILE A 12 3.51 4.56 -3.04
CA ILE A 12 3.05 3.48 -2.14
C ILE A 12 3.00 3.99 -0.70
N TYR A 13 1.83 3.84 -0.08
CA TYR A 13 1.55 4.18 1.30
C TYR A 13 1.19 2.93 2.10
N MET A 14 1.65 2.86 3.34
CA MET A 14 1.30 1.76 4.25
C MET A 14 0.40 2.25 5.38
N TYR A 15 -0.68 1.49 5.61
CA TYR A 15 -1.65 1.73 6.67
C TYR A 15 -1.55 0.58 7.67
N TRP A 16 -0.71 0.79 8.68
CA TRP A 16 -0.45 -0.20 9.74
C TRP A 16 -1.23 0.03 11.03
N ARG A 17 -1.88 1.21 11.17
CA ARG A 17 -2.53 1.68 12.41
C ARG A 17 -4.05 1.66 12.33
N ASP A 18 -4.59 1.40 11.13
CA ASP A 18 -6.00 1.14 10.85
C ASP A 18 -6.36 -0.30 11.23
N PRO A 19 -7.65 -0.64 11.41
CA PRO A 19 -8.03 -1.97 11.86
C PRO A 19 -7.45 -3.05 10.93
N PRO A 20 -6.93 -4.16 11.50
CA PRO A 20 -6.33 -5.24 10.74
C PRO A 20 -7.32 -5.84 9.72
N PRO A 21 -6.84 -6.37 8.59
CA PRO A 21 -5.42 -6.58 8.22
C PRO A 21 -4.74 -5.32 7.66
N PRO A 22 -3.43 -5.14 7.88
CA PRO A 22 -2.70 -4.02 7.30
C PRO A 22 -2.73 -4.09 5.77
N TYR A 23 -2.81 -2.94 5.12
CA TYR A 23 -2.94 -2.83 3.66
C TYR A 23 -2.04 -1.73 3.10
N PHE A 24 -1.74 -1.84 1.81
CA PHE A 24 -1.02 -0.84 1.04
C PHE A 24 -1.95 -0.10 0.09
N HIS A 25 -1.73 1.20 -0.06
CA HIS A 25 -2.31 1.99 -1.14
C HIS A 25 -1.23 2.30 -2.17
N ALA A 26 -1.45 1.88 -3.41
CA ALA A 26 -0.66 2.30 -4.55
C ALA A 26 -1.47 3.34 -5.34
N ILE A 27 -0.88 4.53 -5.53
CA ILE A 27 -1.52 5.65 -6.25
C ILE A 27 -0.69 5.97 -7.48
N TYR A 28 -1.34 6.06 -8.64
CA TYR A 28 -0.75 6.46 -9.91
C TYR A 28 -1.68 7.44 -10.63
N GLY A 29 -1.33 8.73 -10.63
CA GLY A 29 -2.21 9.78 -11.16
C GLY A 29 -3.57 9.76 -10.47
N ASN A 30 -4.63 9.48 -11.23
CA ASN A 30 -6.01 9.37 -10.75
C ASN A 30 -6.44 7.94 -10.39
N TYR A 31 -5.53 6.97 -10.48
CA TYR A 31 -5.80 5.58 -10.15
C TYR A 31 -5.28 5.24 -8.75
N ALA A 32 -6.06 4.46 -8.01
CA ALA A 32 -5.69 3.94 -6.69
C ALA A 32 -5.98 2.43 -6.62
N ALA A 33 -5.05 1.68 -6.05
CA ALA A 33 -5.20 0.27 -5.76
C ALA A 33 -4.94 -0.01 -4.27
N ILE A 34 -5.77 -0.84 -3.66
CA ILE A 34 -5.65 -1.25 -2.26
C ILE A 34 -5.26 -2.73 -2.25
N LEU A 35 -4.11 -3.04 -1.66
CA LEU A 35 -3.60 -4.40 -1.56
C LEU A 35 -3.55 -4.81 -0.09
N PRO A 36 -4.36 -5.80 0.35
CA PRO A 36 -4.20 -6.36 1.68
C PRO A 36 -2.90 -7.13 1.78
N LEU A 37 -2.21 -7.03 2.92
CA LEU A 37 -1.07 -7.90 3.19
C LEU A 37 -1.53 -9.34 3.36
N LYS A 38 -1.08 -10.21 2.47
CA LYS A 38 -1.22 -11.66 2.63
C LYS A 38 0.11 -12.23 3.12
N GLN A 39 0.09 -13.06 4.15
CA GLN A 39 1.25 -13.86 4.50
C GLN A 39 1.60 -14.77 3.32
N GLY A 40 2.78 -14.57 2.73
CA GLY A 40 3.36 -15.55 1.82
C GLY A 40 3.60 -16.84 2.61
N LYS A 41 3.05 -17.96 2.13
CA LYS A 41 3.53 -19.26 2.59
C LYS A 41 4.88 -19.49 1.91
N CYS A 42 5.92 -19.71 2.72
CA CYS A 42 7.18 -20.26 2.25
C CYS A 42 6.98 -21.66 1.68
#